data_AF-A0A2F0ACM5-F1
#
_entry.id   AF-A0A2F0ACM5-F1
#
_cell.length_a   1.000
_cell.length_b   1.000
_cell.length_c   1.000
_cell.angle_alpha   90.00
_cell.angle_beta   90.00
_cell.angle_gamma   90.00
#
_symmetry.space_group_name_H-M   'P 1'
#
loop_
_entity.id
_entity.type
_entity.pdbx_description
1 polymer ?
#
loop_
_entity_poly.entity_id
_entity_poly.type
_entity_poly.pdbx_seq_one_letter_code
_entity_poly.pdbx_strand_id
1 'polypeptide(L)'
;MLNKFIPSIILLFSFVYAECYELNQADCLYWNTFCEWNDETGQCQEIGGGGGDGGGGDGSGDGPYQYSTISESQGLRNGPDYRDG
;
A
#
# COMPACT_ATOMS: atom_id res chain seq x y z
N MET A 1 -9.35 29.34 -35.15
CA MET A 1 -8.74 27.99 -35.16
C MET A 1 -8.25 27.54 -33.76
N LEU A 2 -8.69 28.20 -32.68
CA LEU A 2 -8.17 27.95 -31.33
C LEU A 2 -8.82 26.76 -30.60
N ASN A 3 -9.99 26.29 -31.06
CA ASN A 3 -10.76 25.22 -30.40
C ASN A 3 -10.33 23.78 -30.77
N LYS A 4 -9.39 23.60 -31.70
CA LYS A 4 -8.94 22.26 -32.16
C LYS A 4 -7.73 21.72 -31.39
N PHE A 5 -7.10 22.54 -30.54
CA PHE A 5 -5.93 22.17 -29.75
C PHE A 5 -6.26 21.73 -28.31
N ILE A 6 -7.51 21.88 -27.90
CA ILE A 6 -7.97 21.59 -26.52
C ILE A 6 -7.78 20.11 -26.12
N PRO A 7 -8.06 19.09 -26.95
CA PRO A 7 -7.90 17.69 -26.50
C PRO A 7 -6.43 17.25 -26.39
N SER A 8 -5.46 18.01 -26.92
CA SER A 8 -4.05 17.62 -26.92
C SER A 8 -3.31 17.99 -25.62
N ILE A 9 -3.85 18.89 -24.81
CA ILE A 9 -3.24 19.39 -23.57
C ILE A 9 -3.48 18.45 -22.37
N ILE A 10 -4.51 17.61 -22.44
CA ILE A 10 -4.95 16.76 -21.31
C ILE A 10 -4.00 15.59 -21.06
N LEU A 11 -3.25 15.12 -22.07
CA LEU A 11 -2.36 13.95 -21.96
C LEU A 11 -1.02 14.24 -21.26
N LEU A 12 -0.70 15.51 -20.95
CA LEU A 12 0.59 15.89 -20.39
C LEU A 12 0.64 15.88 -18.85
N PHE A 13 -0.47 15.58 -18.17
CA PHE A 13 -0.59 15.65 -16.71
C PHE A 13 -0.61 14.29 -16.00
N SER A 14 -0.32 13.19 -16.70
CA SER A 14 -0.26 11.87 -16.07
C SER A 14 1.11 11.68 -15.41
N PHE A 15 1.15 11.82 -14.09
CA PHE A 15 2.25 11.32 -13.27
C PHE A 15 1.97 9.86 -12.93
N VAL A 16 2.84 8.97 -13.36
CA VAL A 16 2.81 7.54 -12.97
C VAL A 16 3.86 7.38 -11.88
N TYR A 17 3.45 6.89 -10.71
CA TYR A 17 4.37 6.45 -9.66
C TYR A 17 4.62 4.96 -9.86
N ALA A 18 5.89 4.54 -9.81
CA ALA A 18 6.23 3.14 -9.80
C ALA A 18 6.06 2.60 -8.38
N GLU A 19 5.36 1.47 -8.25
CA GLU A 19 5.18 0.79 -6.96
C GLU A 19 6.42 -0.07 -6.66
N CYS A 20 6.79 -0.30 -5.39
CA CYS A 20 8.02 -1.04 -5.08
C CYS A 20 8.05 -2.44 -5.73
N TYR A 21 6.92 -3.15 -5.83
CA TYR A 21 6.87 -4.50 -6.42
C TYR A 21 7.23 -4.56 -7.92
N GLU A 22 7.24 -3.41 -8.60
CA GLU A 22 7.62 -3.30 -10.00
C GLU A 22 9.14 -3.13 -10.19
N LEU A 23 9.88 -2.82 -9.12
CA LEU A 23 11.30 -2.56 -9.16
C LEU A 23 12.13 -3.85 -9.16
N ASN A 24 13.19 -3.86 -9.98
CA ASN A 24 14.23 -4.88 -9.87
C ASN A 24 15.12 -4.60 -8.64
N GLN A 25 15.97 -5.56 -8.27
CA GLN A 25 16.82 -5.44 -7.08
C GLN A 25 17.68 -4.17 -7.05
N ALA A 26 18.32 -3.78 -8.16
CA ALA A 26 19.19 -2.62 -8.19
C ALA A 26 18.40 -1.32 -7.97
N ASP A 27 17.24 -1.20 -8.62
CA ASP A 27 16.37 -0.04 -8.48
C ASP A 27 15.72 0.01 -7.09
N CYS A 28 15.37 -1.15 -6.51
CA CYS A 28 14.86 -1.26 -5.15
C CYS A 28 15.87 -0.72 -4.12
N LEU A 29 17.14 -1.11 -4.26
CA LEU A 29 18.23 -0.63 -3.39
C LEU A 29 18.51 0.87 -3.58
N TYR A 30 18.28 1.41 -4.78
CA TYR A 30 18.37 2.85 -5.02
C TYR A 30 17.24 3.61 -4.31
N TRP A 31 16.03 3.07 -4.31
CA TRP A 31 14.85 3.63 -3.63
C TRP A 31 14.67 3.12 -2.19
N ASN A 32 15.78 2.80 -1.50
CA ASN A 32 15.76 2.24 -0.14
C ASN A 32 15.12 3.14 0.94
N THR A 33 14.79 4.38 0.61
CA THR A 33 14.01 5.26 1.47
C THR A 33 12.54 4.82 1.57
N PHE A 34 12.03 4.14 0.54
CA PHE A 34 10.63 3.74 0.42
C PHE A 34 10.46 2.23 0.26
N CYS A 35 11.45 1.56 -0.35
CA CYS A 35 11.37 0.14 -0.67
C CYS A 35 12.46 -0.70 0.01
N GLU A 36 12.16 -1.95 0.31
CA GLU A 36 13.14 -2.96 0.73
C GLU A 36 13.11 -4.19 -0.18
N TRP A 37 14.28 -4.78 -0.40
CA TRP A 37 14.41 -6.01 -1.16
C TRP A 37 14.18 -7.22 -0.24
N ASN A 38 13.24 -8.08 -0.60
CA ASN A 38 12.97 -9.33 0.10
C ASN A 38 13.65 -10.50 -0.63
N ASP A 39 14.75 -11.01 -0.07
CA ASP A 39 15.51 -12.12 -0.64
C ASP A 39 14.76 -13.47 -0.58
N GLU A 40 13.74 -13.62 0.28
CA GLU A 40 12.95 -14.84 0.39
C GLU A 40 11.94 -14.96 -0.75
N THR A 41 11.31 -13.83 -1.14
CA THR A 41 10.34 -13.77 -2.23
C THR A 41 10.98 -13.38 -3.56
N GLY A 42 12.20 -12.83 -3.55
CA GLY A 42 12.87 -12.30 -4.72
C GLY A 42 12.15 -11.09 -5.32
N GLN A 43 11.52 -10.28 -4.46
CA GLN A 43 10.73 -9.11 -4.86
C GLN A 43 11.04 -7.89 -3.98
N CYS A 44 10.83 -6.71 -4.55
CA CYS A 44 10.91 -5.46 -3.83
C CYS A 44 9.54 -5.15 -3.20
N GLN A 45 9.51 -4.63 -1.97
CA GLN A 45 8.29 -4.36 -1.21
C GLN A 45 8.39 -3.00 -0.50
N GLU A 46 7.26 -2.38 -0.18
CA GLU A 46 7.20 -1.12 0.56
C GLU A 46 7.72 -1.28 2.00
N ILE A 47 8.53 -0.33 2.48
CA ILE A 47 8.99 -0.29 3.87
C ILE A 47 7.81 0.08 4.76
N GLY A 48 7.49 -0.81 5.71
CA GLY A 48 6.48 -0.53 6.73
C GLY A 48 5.05 -0.95 6.40
N GLY A 49 4.84 -1.76 5.36
CA GLY A 49 3.59 -2.48 5.13
C GLY A 49 2.38 -1.58 4.86
N GLY A 50 1.99 -1.45 3.59
CA GLY A 50 0.69 -0.92 3.20
C GLY A 50 0.66 0.59 2.98
N GLY A 51 1.00 1.00 1.75
CA GLY A 51 0.53 2.27 1.19
C GLY A 51 -0.99 2.21 1.01
N GLY A 52 -1.70 2.42 2.11
CA GLY A 52 -3.16 2.49 2.16
C GLY A 52 -3.56 2.96 3.55
N ASP A 53 -3.66 4.29 3.72
CA ASP A 53 -4.24 5.01 4.85
C ASP A 53 -4.49 4.19 6.14
N GLY A 54 -3.45 3.97 6.94
CA GLY A 54 -3.61 3.73 8.37
C GLY A 54 -2.79 2.60 8.98
N GLY A 55 -1.83 3.01 9.82
CA GLY A 55 -1.51 2.30 11.05
C GLY A 55 -0.47 1.19 10.94
N GLY A 56 0.73 1.48 11.42
CA GLY A 56 1.71 0.46 11.74
C GLY A 56 1.16 -0.57 12.72
N GLY A 57 1.54 -1.82 12.52
CA GLY A 57 1.25 -2.91 13.42
C GLY A 57 1.50 -4.24 12.74
N ASP A 58 2.48 -4.98 13.26
CA ASP A 58 2.77 -6.39 13.01
C ASP A 58 1.48 -7.22 12.86
N GLY A 59 1.14 -7.53 11.61
CA GLY A 59 -0.11 -8.17 11.21
C GLY A 59 -0.36 -7.84 9.75
N SER A 60 -0.43 -8.86 8.90
CA SER A 60 -0.73 -8.77 7.46
C SER A 60 -1.64 -7.57 7.17
N GLY A 61 -1.22 -6.70 6.23
CA GLY A 61 -1.95 -5.57 5.61
C GLY A 61 -3.46 -5.33 5.55
N ASP A 62 -4.21 -5.77 6.56
CA ASP A 62 -5.64 -5.84 6.57
C ASP A 62 -6.16 -4.53 7.15
N GLY A 63 -6.48 -3.61 6.22
CA GLY A 63 -7.21 -2.40 6.58
C GLY A 63 -8.53 -2.74 7.28
N PRO A 64 -9.18 -1.76 7.93
CA PRO A 64 -10.37 -1.96 8.77
C PRO A 64 -11.60 -2.56 8.04
N TYR A 65 -11.54 -2.73 6.72
CA TYR A 65 -12.59 -3.32 5.88
C TYR A 65 -12.22 -4.68 5.28
N GLN A 66 -11.03 -5.21 5.55
CA GLN A 66 -10.57 -6.47 4.95
C GLN A 66 -11.36 -7.69 5.46
N TYR A 67 -11.94 -7.56 6.66
CA TYR A 67 -12.67 -8.63 7.33
C TYR A 67 -14.15 -8.27 7.47
N SER A 68 -15.03 -9.16 7.01
CA SER A 68 -16.47 -9.03 7.26
C SER A 68 -16.83 -9.30 8.72
N THR A 69 -15.98 -10.06 9.44
CA THR A 69 -16.08 -10.35 10.88
C THR A 69 -14.70 -10.60 11.48
N ILE A 70 -14.50 -10.20 12.74
CA ILE A 70 -13.32 -10.50 13.56
C ILE A 70 -13.80 -11.27 14.80
N SER A 71 -13.12 -12.37 15.17
CA SER A 71 -13.40 -13.14 16.39
C SER A 71 -12.38 -12.88 17.51
N GLU A 72 -12.71 -13.32 18.74
CA GLU A 72 -11.82 -13.25 19.91
C GLU A 72 -10.48 -13.95 19.66
N SER A 73 -10.51 -15.14 19.02
CA SER A 73 -9.30 -15.88 18.64
C SER A 73 -8.42 -15.14 17.64
N GLN A 74 -8.96 -14.12 16.97
CA GLN A 74 -8.24 -13.26 16.02
C GLN A 74 -7.77 -11.95 16.68
N GLY A 75 -7.90 -11.80 18.01
CA GLY A 75 -7.39 -10.64 18.75
C GLY A 75 -8.38 -9.50 18.90
N LEU A 76 -9.69 -9.76 18.80
CA LEU A 76 -10.68 -8.83 19.33
C LEU A 76 -10.34 -8.53 20.81
N ARG A 77 -10.62 -7.32 21.29
CA ARG A 77 -10.32 -6.94 22.67
C ARG A 77 -11.59 -6.44 23.33
N ASN A 78 -11.82 -6.88 24.56
CA ASN A 78 -12.88 -6.36 25.41
C ASN A 78 -12.96 -4.83 25.42
N GLY A 79 -14.16 -4.28 25.25
CA GLY A 79 -14.43 -2.85 25.24
C GLY A 79 -15.90 -2.52 25.51
N PRO A 80 -16.27 -1.23 25.55
CA PRO A 80 -17.65 -0.81 25.83
C PRO A 80 -18.68 -1.38 24.84
N ASP A 81 -18.25 -1.59 23.60
CA ASP A 81 -19.08 -2.08 22.50
C ASP A 81 -18.95 -3.61 22.29
N TYR A 82 -17.96 -4.25 22.93
CA TYR A 82 -17.67 -5.68 22.79
C TYR A 82 -17.40 -6.28 24.17
N ARG A 83 -18.44 -6.94 24.71
CA ARG A 83 -18.47 -7.43 26.10
C ARG A 83 -17.53 -8.60 26.37
N ASP A 84 -17.21 -9.35 25.32
CA ASP A 84 -16.37 -10.56 25.32
C ASP A 84 -15.49 -10.50 24.05
N GLY A 85 -14.47 -9.63 24.07
CA GLY A 85 -13.47 -9.48 23.02
C GLY A 85 -12.17 -10.18 23.39
#